data_AF-A0A7V1LRU4-F1
#
_entry.id   AF-A0A7V1LRU4-F1
#
_cell.length_a   1.000
_cell.length_b   1.000
_cell.length_c   1.000
_cell.angle_alpha   90.00
_cell.angle_beta   90.00
_cell.angle_gamma   90.00
#
_symmetry.space_group_name_H-M   'P 1'
#
loop_
_entity.id
_entity.type
_entity.pdbx_description
1 polymer ?
#
loop_
_entity_poly.entity_id
_entity_poly.type
_entity_poly.pdbx_seq_one_letter_code
_entity_poly.pdbx_strand_id
1 'polypeptide(L)'
;MRNIIIGNGVNIQFGGWEYTNRRIVERALLKLKTRDYSKEVNTEEIEVWIKMLFQAFPKFLKGDYDTLAVLKDEKEELSNFKKRYTKKTRIYEIGFEDFFLLNELHCRKNKIGNPERYYFQEFLRRLFLDSIYNNGKINQIHESFSEDFIAFLKSYNNIFTTNYDKNIELATKRKVLYLHGAFHVLDNVYDANSFRIKLSDRPV
;
A
#
# COMPACT_ATOMS: atom_id res chain seq x y z
N MET A 1 -29.21 13.85 -2.91
CA MET A 1 -27.88 13.95 -2.28
C MET A 1 -26.86 13.28 -3.19
N ARG A 2 -25.84 14.01 -3.66
CA ARG A 2 -24.80 13.50 -4.56
C ARG A 2 -23.56 13.14 -3.76
N ASN A 3 -23.09 11.91 -3.92
CA ASN A 3 -21.91 11.37 -3.22
C ASN A 3 -20.88 10.93 -4.24
N ILE A 4 -19.59 11.03 -3.90
CA ILE A 4 -18.48 10.54 -4.72
C ILE A 4 -17.44 9.83 -3.85
N ILE A 5 -16.86 8.76 -4.37
CA ILE A 5 -15.70 8.08 -3.80
C ILE A 5 -14.51 8.33 -4.73
N ILE A 6 -13.40 8.79 -4.15
CA ILE A 6 -12.16 9.07 -4.87
C ILE A 6 -11.08 8.06 -4.47
N GLY A 7 -10.44 7.48 -5.49
CA GLY A 7 -9.34 6.53 -5.32
C GLY A 7 -7.96 7.10 -5.69
N ASN A 8 -6.96 6.23 -5.64
CA ASN A 8 -5.55 6.59 -5.85
C ASN A 8 -5.26 7.02 -7.29
N GLY A 9 -6.16 6.72 -8.23
CA GLY A 9 -6.09 7.22 -9.61
C GLY A 9 -5.96 8.75 -9.70
N VAL A 10 -6.53 9.51 -8.75
CA VAL A 10 -6.33 10.97 -8.69
C VAL A 10 -4.87 11.32 -8.37
N ASN A 11 -4.24 10.63 -7.42
CA ASN A 11 -2.84 10.87 -7.10
C ASN A 11 -1.92 10.51 -8.26
N ILE A 12 -2.24 9.45 -9.00
CA ILE A 12 -1.48 9.05 -10.20
C ILE A 12 -1.65 10.09 -11.31
N GLN A 13 -2.89 10.53 -11.55
CA GLN A 13 -3.22 11.47 -12.64
C GLN A 13 -2.56 12.83 -12.44
N PHE A 14 -2.62 13.39 -11.23
CA PHE A 14 -2.13 14.74 -10.96
C PHE A 14 -0.73 14.77 -10.34
N GLY A 15 -0.33 13.74 -9.60
CA GLY A 15 1.02 13.62 -9.05
C GLY A 15 2.01 12.99 -10.03
N GLY A 16 1.52 12.43 -11.13
CA GLY A 16 2.33 11.94 -12.24
C GLY A 16 3.22 10.74 -11.88
N TRP A 17 4.40 10.71 -12.50
CA TRP A 17 5.35 9.59 -12.41
C TRP A 17 5.68 9.17 -10.97
N GLU A 18 5.79 10.13 -10.06
CA GLU A 18 6.19 9.90 -8.67
C GLU A 18 5.24 9.01 -7.87
N TYR A 19 3.98 8.91 -8.29
CA TYR A 19 2.97 8.09 -7.60
C TYR A 19 2.54 6.87 -8.41
N THR A 20 3.28 6.54 -9.47
CA THR A 20 3.11 5.26 -10.16
C THR A 20 3.60 4.11 -9.30
N ASN A 21 3.03 2.93 -9.55
CA ASN A 21 3.34 1.70 -8.82
C ASN A 21 4.86 1.39 -8.86
N ARG A 22 5.45 1.47 -10.06
CA ARG A 22 6.90 1.33 -10.25
C ARG A 22 7.71 2.29 -9.39
N ARG A 23 7.35 3.57 -9.38
CA ARG A 23 8.13 4.59 -8.67
C ARG A 23 8.03 4.45 -7.15
N ILE A 24 6.88 4.00 -6.64
CA ILE A 24 6.71 3.63 -5.24
C ILE A 24 7.65 2.47 -4.85
N VAL A 25 7.74 1.43 -5.68
CA VAL A 25 8.65 0.29 -5.40
C VAL A 25 10.12 0.70 -5.53
N GLU A 26 10.49 1.51 -6.54
CA GLU A 26 11.83 2.07 -6.64
C GLU A 26 12.20 2.86 -5.37
N ARG A 27 11.28 3.67 -4.84
CA ARG A 27 11.47 4.44 -3.61
C ARG A 27 11.61 3.53 -2.39
N ALA A 28 10.79 2.49 -2.27
CA ALA A 28 10.89 1.50 -1.20
C ALA A 28 12.27 0.84 -1.18
N LEU A 29 12.75 0.37 -2.33
CA LEU A 29 14.07 -0.25 -2.46
C LEU A 29 15.21 0.74 -2.19
N LEU A 30 15.05 2.00 -2.63
CA LEU A 30 16.04 3.05 -2.35
C LEU A 30 16.12 3.33 -0.85
N LYS A 31 14.99 3.49 -0.16
CA LYS A 31 14.94 3.69 1.30
C LYS A 31 15.64 2.55 2.03
N LEU A 32 15.41 1.30 1.62
CA LEU A 32 16.09 0.14 2.19
C LEU A 32 17.61 0.22 2.00
N LYS A 33 18.06 0.54 0.79
CA LYS A 33 19.48 0.67 0.44
C LYS A 33 20.17 1.81 1.20
N THR A 34 19.52 2.95 1.35
CA THR A 34 20.08 4.14 2.01
C THR A 34 19.86 4.17 3.51
N ARG A 35 19.12 3.18 4.06
CA ARG A 35 18.65 3.18 5.45
C ARG A 35 17.82 4.42 5.81
N ASP A 36 17.12 5.00 4.83
CA ASP A 36 16.25 6.18 4.98
C ASP A 36 14.83 5.76 5.39
N TYR A 37 14.74 5.16 6.57
CA TYR A 37 13.50 4.72 7.21
C TYR A 37 13.65 4.73 8.73
N SER A 38 12.53 4.88 9.45
CA SER A 38 12.56 4.72 10.91
C SER A 38 12.86 3.26 11.28
N LYS A 39 13.94 3.05 12.05
CA LYS A 39 14.31 1.73 12.61
C LYS A 39 13.32 1.22 13.66
N GLU A 40 12.48 2.11 14.20
CA GLU A 40 11.35 1.72 15.05
C GLU A 40 10.23 1.04 14.24
N VAL A 41 10.20 1.29 12.93
CA VAL A 41 9.12 0.86 12.03
C VAL A 41 9.54 -0.30 11.12
N ASN A 42 10.78 -0.30 10.64
CA ASN A 42 11.32 -1.31 9.72
C ASN A 42 12.60 -1.97 10.26
N THR A 43 12.72 -3.28 10.06
CA THR A 43 13.93 -4.06 10.37
C THR A 43 14.81 -4.23 9.13
N GLU A 44 16.10 -4.53 9.31
CA GLU A 44 16.98 -4.86 8.16
C GLU A 44 16.55 -6.15 7.44
N GLU A 45 15.78 -7.01 8.13
CA GLU A 45 15.26 -8.28 7.61
C GLU A 45 14.30 -8.09 6.44
N ILE A 46 13.57 -6.96 6.35
CA ILE A 46 12.63 -6.73 5.24
C ILE A 46 13.35 -6.63 3.90
N GLU A 47 14.59 -6.12 3.87
CA GLU A 47 15.39 -6.06 2.66
C GLU A 47 15.76 -7.47 2.18
N VAL A 48 16.12 -8.34 3.13
CA VAL A 48 16.39 -9.75 2.86
C VAL A 48 15.11 -10.43 2.35
N TRP A 49 13.98 -10.18 3.00
CA TRP A 49 12.70 -10.76 2.64
C TRP A 49 12.25 -10.39 1.22
N ILE A 50 12.31 -9.10 0.86
CA ILE A 50 11.98 -8.64 -0.51
C ILE A 50 12.88 -9.30 -1.55
N LYS A 51 14.18 -9.44 -1.27
CA LYS A 51 15.12 -10.16 -2.15
C LYS A 51 14.74 -11.63 -2.28
N MET A 52 14.35 -12.29 -1.19
CA MET A 52 13.89 -13.69 -1.21
C MET A 52 12.62 -13.86 -2.05
N LEU A 53 11.63 -12.97 -1.89
CA LEU A 53 10.41 -12.98 -2.70
C LEU A 53 10.74 -12.80 -4.19
N PHE A 54 11.65 -11.88 -4.52
CA PHE A 54 12.10 -11.70 -5.91
C PHE A 54 12.92 -12.88 -6.44
N GLN A 55 13.73 -13.53 -5.63
CA GLN A 55 14.42 -14.77 -6.01
C GLN A 55 13.43 -15.92 -6.26
N ALA A 56 12.32 -15.96 -5.53
CA ALA A 56 11.24 -16.92 -5.73
C ALA A 56 10.38 -16.59 -6.96
N PHE A 57 10.32 -15.34 -7.40
CA PHE A 57 9.47 -14.85 -8.48
C PHE A 57 9.48 -15.72 -9.76
N PRO A 58 10.62 -16.19 -10.31
CA PRO A 58 10.60 -17.05 -11.50
C PRO A 58 9.91 -18.40 -11.27
N LYS A 59 9.87 -18.89 -10.03
CA LYS A 59 9.17 -20.13 -9.65
C LYS A 59 7.66 -19.91 -9.61
N PHE A 60 7.18 -18.71 -9.24
CA PHE A 60 5.77 -18.35 -9.39
C PHE A 60 5.33 -18.41 -10.86
N LEU A 61 6.12 -17.82 -11.77
CA LEU A 61 5.82 -17.82 -13.20
C LEU A 61 5.78 -19.22 -13.82
N LYS A 62 6.59 -20.16 -13.29
CA LYS A 62 6.62 -21.56 -13.73
C LYS A 62 5.45 -22.41 -13.23
N GLY A 63 4.72 -21.92 -12.23
CA GLY A 63 3.61 -22.64 -11.61
C GLY A 63 3.95 -23.41 -10.33
N ASP A 64 5.16 -23.26 -9.79
CA ASP A 64 5.59 -23.97 -8.57
C ASP A 64 4.83 -23.55 -7.30
N TYR A 65 3.89 -22.60 -7.40
CA TYR A 65 3.06 -22.07 -6.32
C TYR A 65 1.56 -22.26 -6.58
N ASP A 66 1.15 -22.85 -7.71
CA ASP A 66 -0.25 -22.88 -8.14
C ASP A 66 -1.15 -23.64 -7.18
N THR A 67 -0.64 -24.73 -6.62
CA THR A 67 -1.37 -25.54 -5.64
C THR A 67 -1.51 -24.87 -4.28
N LEU A 68 -0.72 -23.82 -4.01
CA LEU A 68 -0.75 -23.06 -2.76
C LEU A 68 -1.79 -21.93 -2.78
N ALA A 69 -2.23 -21.51 -3.97
CA ALA A 69 -3.36 -20.59 -4.12
C ALA A 69 -4.66 -21.40 -3.98
N VAL A 70 -5.26 -21.36 -2.79
CA VAL A 70 -6.41 -22.20 -2.45
C VAL A 70 -7.72 -21.47 -2.67
N LEU A 71 -7.76 -20.17 -2.39
CA LEU A 71 -8.94 -19.33 -2.54
C LEU A 71 -9.16 -18.96 -4.01
N LYS A 72 -10.41 -18.67 -4.37
CA LYS A 72 -10.78 -18.26 -5.73
C LYS A 72 -10.03 -17.00 -6.16
N ASP A 73 -10.04 -15.98 -5.32
CA ASP A 73 -9.43 -14.68 -5.61
C ASP A 73 -7.91 -14.81 -5.75
N GLU A 74 -7.26 -15.65 -4.94
CA GLU A 74 -5.83 -15.92 -5.05
C GLU A 74 -5.45 -16.60 -6.37
N LYS A 75 -6.29 -17.55 -6.83
CA LYS A 75 -6.08 -18.21 -8.12
C LYS A 75 -6.22 -17.23 -9.27
N GLU A 76 -7.19 -16.33 -9.18
CA GLU A 76 -7.40 -15.27 -10.16
C GLU A 76 -6.22 -14.28 -10.17
N GLU A 77 -5.80 -13.80 -9.01
CA GLU A 77 -4.64 -12.92 -8.86
C GLU A 77 -3.35 -13.57 -9.33
N LEU A 78 -3.11 -14.85 -9.00
CA LEU A 78 -1.93 -15.57 -9.49
C LEU A 78 -1.96 -15.77 -11.02
N SER A 79 -3.14 -16.01 -11.59
CA SER A 79 -3.33 -16.04 -13.04
C SER A 79 -3.02 -14.68 -13.67
N ASN A 80 -3.53 -13.59 -13.10
CA ASN A 80 -3.28 -12.22 -13.58
C ASN A 80 -1.80 -11.84 -13.44
N PHE A 81 -1.17 -12.19 -12.32
CA PHE A 81 0.26 -12.04 -12.08
C PHE A 81 1.10 -12.69 -13.19
N LYS A 82 0.79 -13.95 -13.55
CA LYS A 82 1.51 -14.66 -14.62
C LYS A 82 1.30 -14.07 -16.02
N LYS A 83 0.15 -13.43 -16.26
CA LYS A 83 -0.13 -12.71 -17.52
C LYS A 83 0.62 -11.38 -17.59
N ARG A 84 0.73 -10.68 -16.45
CA ARG A 84 1.40 -9.36 -16.35
C ARG A 84 2.92 -9.45 -16.50
N TYR A 85 3.52 -10.51 -15.97
CA TYR A 85 4.97 -10.54 -15.78
C TYR A 85 5.70 -11.63 -16.55
N THR A 86 7.00 -11.41 -16.75
CA THR A 86 7.91 -12.37 -17.39
C THR A 86 9.15 -12.56 -16.55
N LYS A 87 9.99 -13.57 -16.86
CA LYS A 87 11.27 -13.78 -16.15
C LYS A 87 12.25 -12.60 -16.28
N LYS A 88 12.03 -11.69 -17.23
CA LYS A 88 12.85 -10.48 -17.44
C LYS A 88 12.37 -9.28 -16.62
N THR A 89 11.20 -9.38 -15.99
CA THR A 89 10.63 -8.33 -15.13
C THR A 89 11.60 -8.01 -14.01
N ARG A 90 11.95 -6.72 -13.88
CA ARG A 90 12.82 -6.23 -12.81
C ARG A 90 12.01 -6.07 -11.53
N ILE A 91 12.66 -6.15 -10.38
CA ILE A 91 12.00 -6.10 -9.07
C ILE A 91 11.09 -4.88 -8.89
N TYR A 92 11.49 -3.72 -9.42
CA TYR A 92 10.72 -2.49 -9.31
C TYR A 92 9.59 -2.35 -10.34
N GLU A 93 9.46 -3.30 -11.27
CA GLU A 93 8.36 -3.37 -12.23
C GLU A 93 7.21 -4.24 -11.71
N ILE A 94 7.44 -4.97 -10.62
CA ILE A 94 6.40 -5.72 -9.91
C ILE A 94 5.59 -4.71 -9.09
N GLY A 95 4.26 -4.71 -9.24
CA GLY A 95 3.38 -3.88 -8.42
C GLY A 95 3.53 -4.17 -6.93
N PHE A 96 3.46 -3.15 -6.08
CA PHE A 96 3.63 -3.36 -4.65
C PHE A 96 2.55 -4.28 -4.07
N GLU A 97 1.35 -4.31 -4.67
CA GLU A 97 0.26 -5.22 -4.31
C GLU A 97 0.65 -6.69 -4.54
N ASP A 98 1.39 -6.99 -5.61
CA ASP A 98 1.83 -8.34 -5.93
C ASP A 98 2.85 -8.87 -4.93
N PHE A 99 3.60 -8.01 -4.24
CA PHE A 99 4.48 -8.46 -3.14
C PHE A 99 3.69 -9.08 -1.99
N PHE A 100 2.43 -8.69 -1.75
CA PHE A 100 1.59 -9.33 -0.74
C PHE A 100 1.15 -10.73 -1.16
N LEU A 101 0.82 -10.93 -2.45
CA LEU A 101 0.54 -12.27 -2.99
C LEU A 101 1.78 -13.16 -2.92
N LEU A 102 2.94 -12.64 -3.32
CA LEU A 102 4.22 -13.36 -3.23
C LEU A 102 4.51 -13.75 -1.78
N ASN A 103 4.37 -12.81 -0.84
CA ASN A 103 4.56 -13.05 0.60
C ASN A 103 3.67 -14.18 1.10
N GLU A 104 2.37 -14.10 0.82
CA GLU A 104 1.39 -15.06 1.33
C GLU A 104 1.68 -16.49 0.85
N LEU A 105 1.87 -16.66 -0.45
CA LEU A 105 2.14 -17.97 -1.04
C LEU A 105 3.55 -18.49 -0.69
N HIS A 106 4.53 -17.59 -0.53
CA HIS A 106 5.87 -17.97 -0.07
C HIS A 106 5.89 -18.44 1.38
N CYS A 107 5.15 -17.77 2.27
CA CYS A 107 4.97 -18.21 3.65
C CYS A 107 4.35 -19.62 3.70
N ARG A 108 3.29 -19.88 2.93
CA ARG A 108 2.66 -21.21 2.85
C ARG A 108 3.63 -22.29 2.38
N LYS A 109 4.38 -22.02 1.31
CA LYS A 109 5.35 -22.98 0.76
C LYS A 109 6.38 -23.42 1.79
N ASN A 110 6.84 -22.47 2.60
CA ASN A 110 7.89 -22.68 3.59
C ASN A 110 7.33 -22.98 5.00
N LYS A 111 6.01 -23.18 5.13
CA LYS A 111 5.32 -23.43 6.42
C LYS A 111 5.60 -22.34 7.47
N ILE A 112 5.76 -21.09 7.04
CA ILE A 112 5.95 -19.94 7.93
C ILE A 112 4.58 -19.56 8.50
N GLY A 113 4.43 -19.77 9.81
CA GLY A 113 3.22 -19.46 10.59
C GLY A 113 3.29 -18.09 11.26
N ASN A 114 2.37 -17.87 12.20
CA ASN A 114 2.44 -16.71 13.09
C ASN A 114 3.40 -17.00 14.26
N PRO A 115 4.12 -15.97 14.77
CA PRO A 115 3.96 -14.55 14.47
C PRO A 115 4.74 -14.04 13.23
N GLU A 116 5.65 -14.82 12.67
CA GLU A 116 6.57 -14.37 11.62
C GLU A 116 5.85 -13.93 10.33
N ARG A 117 4.85 -14.71 9.88
CA ARG A 117 4.02 -14.36 8.72
C ARG A 117 3.36 -12.99 8.87
N TYR A 118 2.83 -12.71 10.06
CA TYR A 118 2.24 -11.42 10.39
C TYR A 118 3.28 -10.30 10.32
N TYR A 119 4.47 -10.50 10.90
CA TYR A 119 5.54 -9.50 10.84
C TYR A 119 6.00 -9.20 9.42
N PHE A 120 6.21 -10.21 8.57
CA PHE A 120 6.58 -9.99 7.17
C PHE A 120 5.53 -9.19 6.41
N GLN A 121 4.24 -9.51 6.61
CA GLN A 121 3.14 -8.76 5.99
C GLN A 121 3.10 -7.31 6.48
N GLU A 122 3.25 -7.10 7.79
CA GLU A 122 3.22 -5.77 8.38
C GLU A 122 4.42 -4.91 7.97
N PHE A 123 5.61 -5.49 7.83
CA PHE A 123 6.78 -4.78 7.33
C PHE A 123 6.62 -4.37 5.87
N LEU A 124 6.07 -5.24 5.01
CA LEU A 124 5.74 -4.87 3.63
C LEU A 124 4.74 -3.72 3.59
N ARG A 125 3.66 -3.81 4.40
CA ARG A 125 2.65 -2.76 4.52
C ARG A 125 3.25 -1.43 4.92
N ARG A 126 4.06 -1.40 5.98
CA ARG A 126 4.70 -0.19 6.50
C ARG A 126 5.68 0.41 5.49
N LEU A 127 6.52 -0.41 4.86
CA LEU A 127 7.48 0.04 3.86
C LEU A 127 6.79 0.71 2.67
N PHE A 128 5.73 0.09 2.14
CA PHE A 128 5.00 0.69 1.01
C PHE A 128 4.19 1.91 1.42
N LEU A 129 3.60 1.95 2.62
CA LEU A 129 2.93 3.14 3.13
C LEU A 129 3.90 4.32 3.30
N ASP A 130 5.09 4.09 3.86
CA ASP A 130 6.14 5.12 3.96
C ASP A 130 6.61 5.58 2.56
N SER A 131 6.72 4.64 1.63
CA SER A 131 7.06 4.95 0.24
C SER A 131 5.97 5.74 -0.47
N ILE A 132 4.69 5.49 -0.20
CA ILE A 132 3.56 6.28 -0.71
C ILE A 132 3.55 7.66 -0.06
N TYR A 133 3.77 7.74 1.25
CA TYR A 133 3.82 9.00 2.00
C TYR A 133 4.87 9.97 1.45
N ASN A 134 6.01 9.44 0.99
CA ASN A 134 7.05 10.17 0.27
C ASN A 134 7.49 11.45 1.03
N ASN A 135 7.77 11.29 2.32
CA ASN A 135 8.16 12.38 3.23
C ASN A 135 7.16 13.56 3.22
N GLY A 136 5.87 13.26 3.08
CA GLY A 136 4.78 14.24 3.08
C GLY A 136 4.49 14.88 1.72
N LYS A 137 5.33 14.67 0.69
CA LYS A 137 5.14 15.25 -0.65
C LYS A 137 3.83 14.82 -1.31
N ILE A 138 3.26 13.68 -0.92
CA ILE A 138 1.97 13.23 -1.43
C ILE A 138 0.85 14.25 -1.14
N ASN A 139 0.94 15.03 -0.07
CA ASN A 139 -0.06 16.03 0.29
C ASN A 139 0.04 17.33 -0.52
N GLN A 140 0.99 17.44 -1.45
CA GLN A 140 1.18 18.62 -2.31
C GLN A 140 0.56 18.43 -3.71
N ILE A 141 0.05 17.24 -4.04
CA ILE A 141 -0.52 16.94 -5.38
C ILE A 141 -1.71 17.86 -5.70
N HIS A 142 -2.45 18.30 -4.68
CA HIS A 142 -3.58 19.21 -4.84
C HIS A 142 -3.21 20.54 -5.51
N GLU A 143 -1.96 20.97 -5.45
CA GLU A 143 -1.45 22.18 -6.13
C GLU A 143 -1.51 22.03 -7.66
N SER A 144 -1.57 20.80 -8.17
CA SER A 144 -1.69 20.49 -9.59
C SER A 144 -3.14 20.27 -10.07
N PHE A 145 -4.14 20.38 -9.18
CA PHE A 145 -5.54 20.23 -9.57
C PHE A 145 -6.03 21.42 -10.38
N SER A 146 -6.72 21.15 -11.50
CA SER A 146 -7.37 22.22 -12.27
C SER A 146 -8.58 22.79 -11.52
N GLU A 147 -8.91 24.05 -11.80
CA GLU A 147 -10.09 24.71 -11.23
C GLU A 147 -11.38 23.93 -11.55
N ASP A 148 -11.50 23.41 -12.76
CA ASP A 148 -12.63 22.58 -13.19
C ASP A 148 -12.76 21.29 -12.37
N PHE A 149 -11.63 20.63 -12.07
CA PHE A 149 -11.64 19.43 -11.25
C PHE A 149 -12.06 19.76 -9.80
N ILE A 150 -11.59 20.88 -9.26
CA ILE A 150 -12.00 21.36 -7.94
C ILE A 150 -13.50 21.70 -7.93
N ALA A 151 -14.01 22.36 -8.98
CA ALA A 151 -15.43 22.68 -9.13
C ALA A 151 -16.29 21.41 -9.23
N PHE A 152 -15.83 20.42 -10.00
CA PHE A 152 -16.45 19.10 -10.08
C PHE A 152 -16.56 18.45 -8.70
N LEU A 153 -15.47 18.40 -7.93
CA LEU A 153 -15.48 17.83 -6.57
C LEU A 153 -16.44 18.60 -5.65
N LYS A 154 -16.44 19.94 -5.72
CA LYS A 154 -17.33 20.80 -4.93
C LYS A 154 -18.82 20.62 -5.27
N SER A 155 -19.16 20.09 -6.45
CA SER A 155 -20.56 19.83 -6.84
C SER A 155 -21.23 18.69 -6.05
N TYR A 156 -20.45 17.87 -5.31
CA TYR A 156 -20.97 16.76 -4.51
C TYR A 156 -21.29 17.19 -3.08
N ASN A 157 -22.30 16.58 -2.46
CA ASN A 157 -22.63 16.83 -1.06
C ASN A 157 -21.63 16.16 -0.12
N ASN A 158 -21.26 14.90 -0.39
CA ASN A 158 -20.28 14.16 0.40
C ASN A 158 -19.16 13.63 -0.49
N ILE A 159 -17.93 13.76 0.00
CA ILE A 159 -16.74 13.26 -0.67
C ILE A 159 -16.09 12.23 0.24
N PHE A 160 -15.98 11.01 -0.27
CA PHE A 160 -15.28 9.92 0.36
C PHE A 160 -13.96 9.67 -0.37
N THR A 161 -12.95 9.21 0.35
CA THR A 161 -11.67 8.86 -0.24
C THR A 161 -11.15 7.54 0.33
N THR A 162 -10.56 6.72 -0.54
CA THR A 162 -9.76 5.55 -0.14
C THR A 162 -8.28 5.91 -0.02
N ASN A 163 -7.90 7.16 -0.32
CA ASN A 163 -6.52 7.62 -0.24
C ASN A 163 -6.18 8.11 1.16
N TYR A 164 -4.91 7.98 1.53
CA TYR A 164 -4.40 8.39 2.84
C TYR A 164 -4.03 9.89 2.92
N ASP A 165 -3.86 10.57 1.78
CA ASP A 165 -3.44 11.97 1.71
C ASP A 165 -4.56 12.99 1.94
N LYS A 166 -4.19 14.25 2.09
CA LYS A 166 -5.10 15.36 2.37
C LYS A 166 -5.47 16.19 1.14
N ASN A 167 -5.13 15.75 -0.07
CA ASN A 167 -5.20 16.61 -1.26
C ASN A 167 -6.62 17.13 -1.54
N ILE A 168 -7.62 16.26 -1.45
CA ILE A 168 -9.02 16.61 -1.74
C ILE A 168 -9.55 17.64 -0.74
N GLU A 169 -9.27 17.47 0.54
CA GLU A 169 -9.68 18.43 1.58
C GLU A 169 -8.94 19.76 1.42
N LEU A 170 -7.64 19.74 1.12
CA LEU A 170 -6.83 20.94 0.90
C LEU A 170 -7.28 21.74 -0.32
N ALA A 171 -7.62 21.08 -1.44
CA ALA A 171 -8.11 21.74 -2.65
C ALA A 171 -9.54 22.28 -2.50
N THR A 172 -10.45 21.48 -1.93
CA THR A 172 -11.87 21.84 -1.87
C THR A 172 -12.21 22.72 -0.68
N LYS A 173 -11.37 22.73 0.37
CA LYS A 173 -11.66 23.31 1.69
C LYS A 173 -12.95 22.75 2.31
N ARG A 174 -13.26 21.49 2.01
CA ARG A 174 -14.43 20.78 2.51
C ARG A 174 -14.02 19.51 3.24
N LYS A 175 -14.86 19.11 4.19
CA LYS A 175 -14.70 17.85 4.93
C LYS A 175 -14.72 16.66 3.96
N VAL A 176 -13.72 15.80 4.08
CA VAL A 176 -13.62 14.53 3.35
C VAL A 176 -13.74 13.36 4.33
N LEU A 177 -14.39 12.28 3.91
CA LEU A 177 -14.58 11.07 4.70
C LEU A 177 -13.57 10.00 4.27
N TYR A 178 -12.67 9.63 5.18
CA TYR A 178 -11.57 8.70 4.93
C TYR A 178 -11.99 7.26 5.24
N LEU A 179 -12.05 6.41 4.22
CA LEU A 179 -12.54 5.02 4.36
C LEU A 179 -11.47 4.07 4.90
N HIS A 180 -10.18 4.31 4.60
CA HIS A 180 -9.07 3.43 5.00
C HIS A 180 -8.13 4.06 6.04
N GLY A 181 -8.52 5.19 6.61
CA GLY A 181 -7.64 6.04 7.43
C GLY A 181 -6.92 7.12 6.61
N ALA A 182 -6.05 7.88 7.27
CA ALA A 182 -5.33 9.00 6.67
C ALA A 182 -3.97 9.21 7.35
N PHE A 183 -2.96 9.68 6.61
CA PHE A 183 -1.61 9.91 7.16
C PHE A 183 -1.56 10.97 8.26
N HIS A 184 -2.54 11.87 8.30
CA HIS A 184 -2.64 12.94 9.30
C HIS A 184 -3.54 12.56 10.49
N VAL A 185 -4.06 11.33 10.52
CA VAL A 185 -4.92 10.80 11.58
C VAL A 185 -4.17 9.67 12.26
N LEU A 186 -3.99 9.78 13.58
CA LEU A 186 -3.35 8.74 14.37
C LEU A 186 -4.27 7.51 14.44
N ASP A 187 -3.69 6.32 14.25
CA ASP A 187 -4.46 5.08 14.43
C ASP A 187 -4.99 4.98 15.86
N ASN A 188 -6.18 4.40 16.04
CA ASN A 188 -6.79 4.20 17.34
C ASN A 188 -5.87 3.45 18.32
N VAL A 189 -5.01 2.54 17.84
CA VAL A 189 -4.07 1.82 18.72
C VAL A 189 -2.95 2.71 19.27
N TYR A 190 -2.75 3.90 18.71
CA TYR A 190 -1.74 4.87 19.15
C TYR A 190 -2.37 6.12 19.78
N ASP A 191 -3.65 6.37 19.55
CA ASP A 191 -4.37 7.46 20.22
C ASP A 191 -4.80 7.06 21.63
N ALA A 192 -4.17 7.68 22.64
CA ALA A 192 -4.46 7.48 24.06
C ALA A 192 -5.91 7.79 24.44
N ASN A 193 -6.63 8.59 23.65
CA ASN A 193 -8.02 8.94 23.89
C ASN A 193 -9.01 8.01 23.18
N SER A 194 -8.51 7.12 22.32
CA SER A 194 -9.36 6.27 21.49
C SER A 194 -10.17 5.30 22.33
N PHE A 195 -11.31 4.87 21.77
CA PHE A 195 -12.10 3.81 22.38
C PHE A 195 -11.30 2.51 22.50
N ARG A 196 -10.42 2.21 21.54
CA ARG A 196 -9.61 0.98 21.52
C ARG A 196 -8.67 0.87 22.73
N ILE A 197 -8.03 1.98 23.12
CA ILE A 197 -7.13 2.02 24.30
C ILE A 197 -7.91 1.93 25.60
N LYS A 198 -9.18 2.33 25.60
CA LYS A 198 -10.08 2.19 26.76
C LYS A 198 -10.62 0.76 26.93
N LEU A 199 -10.39 -0.14 25.98
CA LEU A 199 -10.77 -1.55 26.07
C LEU A 199 -9.59 -2.41 26.53
N SER A 200 -9.87 -3.41 27.36
CA SER A 200 -8.89 -4.44 27.74
C SER A 200 -8.49 -5.29 26.52
N ASP A 201 -7.18 -5.54 26.35
CA ASP A 201 -6.64 -6.48 25.36
C ASP A 201 -7.01 -7.95 25.66
N ARG A 202 -7.59 -8.21 26.83
CA ARG A 202 -8.18 -9.49 27.22
C ARG A 202 -9.71 -9.30 27.26
N PRO A 203 -10.44 -9.66 26.19
CA PRO A 203 -11.89 -9.76 26.28
C PRO A 203 -12.23 -10.82 27.35
N VAL A 204 -13.10 -10.46 28.29
CA VAL A 204 -13.63 -11.34 29.35
C VAL A 204 -14.54 -12.39 28.73
#